data_AF-A0A968YUA1-F1
#
_entry.id   AF-A0A968YUA1-F1
#
_cell.length_a   1.000
_cell.length_b   1.000
_cell.length_c   1.000
_cell.angle_alpha   90.00
_cell.angle_beta   90.00
_cell.angle_gamma   90.00
#
_symmetry.space_group_name_H-M   'P 1'
#
loop_
_entity.id
_entity.type
_entity.pdbx_description
1 polymer ?
#
loop_
_entity_poly.entity_id
_entity_poly.type
_entity_poly.pdbx_seq_one_letter_code
_entity_poly.pdbx_strand_id
1 'polypeptide(L)'
;MATILTGETLQDLKEGDRITYHGVRWQVCDRSTYKDDKGYTTQEWLLKSTTGKEYYLLQETDPSNSEGSVQWYLAEELQHPTLLNPETQEDVLTRIPERMKLRATPYPALQLFNRSYQFESQTDGTYNADGETRQRITWDYWDKSHLWNLALEGWDNGVLHLYSTREVQPEEFSEYITASELRFWQSSAYTNQLSESQAGFESREIQFIVAWGLVILGFFLMLAGV
;
A
#
# COMPACT_ATOMS: atom_id res chain seq x y z
N MET A 1 -14.36 5.99 18.74
CA MET A 1 -13.83 7.19 18.05
C MET A 1 -12.67 6.71 17.20
N ALA A 2 -12.60 7.09 15.94
CA ALA A 2 -11.45 6.76 15.11
C ALA A 2 -10.24 7.55 15.62
N THR A 3 -9.13 6.88 15.92
CA THR A 3 -7.87 7.54 16.27
C THR A 3 -7.33 8.16 14.98
N ILE A 4 -7.20 9.49 14.97
CA ILE A 4 -6.53 10.24 13.90
C ILE A 4 -5.04 10.00 14.05
N LEU A 5 -4.34 9.69 12.95
CA LEU A 5 -2.90 9.43 12.98
C LEU A 5 -2.12 10.74 12.83
N THR A 6 -0.98 10.82 13.51
CA THR A 6 -0.01 11.92 13.35
C THR A 6 1.06 11.55 12.34
N GLY A 7 1.79 12.54 11.81
CA GLY A 7 2.96 12.28 10.96
C GLY A 7 4.00 11.37 11.64
N GLU A 8 4.21 11.52 12.95
CA GLU A 8 5.10 10.63 13.73
C GLU A 8 4.59 9.17 13.73
N THR A 9 3.28 8.97 13.84
CA THR A 9 2.69 7.62 13.81
C THR A 9 2.88 6.95 12.44
N LEU A 10 2.76 7.72 11.36
CA LEU A 10 2.98 7.21 10.00
C LEU A 10 4.46 6.90 9.73
N GLN A 11 5.40 7.65 10.31
CA GLN A 11 6.84 7.38 10.19
C GLN A 11 7.25 6.04 10.83
N ASP A 12 6.54 5.65 11.88
CA ASP A 12 6.83 4.42 12.64
C ASP A 12 6.22 3.16 12.02
N LEU A 13 5.53 3.26 10.87
CA LEU A 13 4.94 2.13 10.18
C LEU A 13 5.98 1.07 9.78
N LYS A 14 5.63 -0.19 10.07
CA LYS A 14 6.44 -1.38 9.79
C LYS A 14 5.67 -2.37 8.93
N GLU A 15 6.42 -3.24 8.26
CA GLU A 15 5.83 -4.35 7.52
C GLU A 15 4.88 -5.18 8.41
N GLY A 16 3.69 -5.45 7.89
CA GLY A 16 2.61 -6.16 8.57
C GLY A 16 1.63 -5.26 9.34
N ASP A 17 1.99 -3.99 9.57
CA ASP A 17 1.07 -3.03 10.17
C ASP A 17 -0.09 -2.71 9.21
N ARG A 18 -1.18 -2.18 9.77
CA ARG A 18 -2.36 -1.79 9.02
C ARG A 18 -2.83 -0.39 9.38
N ILE A 19 -3.25 0.34 8.36
CA ILE A 19 -3.86 1.68 8.47
C ILE A 19 -5.14 1.72 7.64
N THR A 20 -6.07 2.60 8.00
CA THR A 20 -7.28 2.88 7.22
C THR A 20 -7.18 4.24 6.54
N TYR A 21 -7.37 4.25 5.22
CA TYR A 21 -7.38 5.46 4.39
C TYR A 21 -8.67 5.52 3.58
N HIS A 22 -9.46 6.59 3.75
CA HIS A 22 -10.81 6.75 3.17
C HIS A 22 -11.70 5.49 3.31
N GLY A 23 -11.68 4.85 4.48
CA GLY A 23 -12.50 3.67 4.78
C GLY A 23 -11.99 2.35 4.20
N VAL A 24 -10.86 2.37 3.49
CA VAL A 24 -10.18 1.15 2.99
C VAL A 24 -9.01 0.83 3.92
N ARG A 25 -8.90 -0.45 4.31
CA ARG A 25 -7.77 -0.92 5.11
C ARG A 25 -6.62 -1.34 4.20
N TRP A 26 -5.44 -0.83 4.53
CA TRP A 26 -4.19 -1.07 3.84
C TRP A 26 -3.21 -1.77 4.77
N GLN A 27 -2.49 -2.74 4.24
CA GLN A 27 -1.38 -3.39 4.91
C GLN A 27 -0.07 -2.83 4.38
N VAL A 28 0.85 -2.52 5.29
CA VAL A 28 2.24 -2.18 4.95
C VAL A 28 2.95 -3.49 4.56
N CYS A 29 3.45 -3.55 3.34
CA CYS A 29 4.08 -4.74 2.76
C CYS A 29 5.58 -4.60 2.56
N ASP A 30 6.08 -3.38 2.40
CA ASP A 30 7.50 -3.12 2.21
C ASP A 30 7.82 -1.68 2.65
N ARG A 31 9.11 -1.42 2.91
CA ARG A 31 9.65 -0.10 3.20
C ARG A 31 10.97 0.12 2.49
N SER A 32 11.08 1.22 1.78
CA SER A 32 12.30 1.62 1.08
C SER A 32 12.67 3.07 1.39
N THR A 33 13.87 3.45 0.95
CA THR A 33 14.38 4.81 1.12
C THR A 33 15.09 5.29 -0.14
N TYR A 34 14.95 6.57 -0.42
CA TYR A 34 15.67 7.27 -1.47
C TYR A 34 16.43 8.46 -0.89
N LYS A 35 17.59 8.75 -1.47
CA LYS A 35 18.38 9.94 -1.17
C LYS A 35 19.13 10.43 -2.39
N ASP A 36 19.26 11.74 -2.53
CA ASP A 36 20.13 12.36 -3.53
C ASP A 36 21.38 13.00 -2.89
N ASP A 37 22.30 13.47 -3.73
CA ASP A 37 23.54 14.12 -3.29
C ASP A 37 23.32 15.52 -2.68
N LYS A 38 22.12 16.09 -2.82
CA LYS A 38 21.75 17.42 -2.30
C LYS A 38 21.08 17.34 -0.93
N GLY A 39 20.84 16.14 -0.42
CA GLY A 39 20.23 15.89 0.88
C GLY A 39 18.70 15.76 0.84
N TYR A 40 18.09 15.75 -0.35
CA TYR A 40 16.70 15.35 -0.49
C TYR A 40 16.56 13.86 -0.13
N THR A 41 15.55 13.53 0.67
CA THR A 41 15.29 12.15 1.10
C THR A 41 13.81 11.82 1.04
N THR A 42 13.53 10.56 0.71
CA THR A 42 12.18 10.00 0.71
C THR A 42 12.18 8.69 1.51
N GLN A 43 11.20 8.52 2.39
CA GLN A 43 10.82 7.21 2.92
C GLN A 43 9.55 6.75 2.22
N GLU A 44 9.52 5.49 1.80
CA GLU A 44 8.38 4.95 1.04
C GLU A 44 7.86 3.69 1.73
N TRP A 45 6.53 3.59 1.87
CA TRP A 45 5.84 2.41 2.35
C TRP A 45 4.92 1.86 1.28
N LEU A 46 5.11 0.61 0.89
CA LEU A 46 4.19 -0.08 -0.01
C LEU A 46 2.96 -0.51 0.77
N LEU A 47 1.82 0.07 0.42
CA LEU A 47 0.51 -0.20 0.97
C LEU A 47 -0.28 -1.10 0.02
N LYS A 48 -0.78 -2.23 0.52
CA LYS A 48 -1.67 -3.12 -0.25
C LYS A 48 -3.03 -3.25 0.40
N SER A 49 -4.08 -3.05 -0.39
CA SER A 49 -5.46 -3.30 0.03
C SER A 49 -5.83 -4.78 -0.15
N THR A 50 -6.92 -5.20 0.48
CA THR A 50 -7.45 -6.57 0.33
C THR A 50 -7.96 -6.88 -1.07
N THR A 51 -8.22 -5.87 -1.91
CA THR A 51 -8.61 -6.02 -3.31
C THR A 51 -7.42 -6.12 -4.26
N GLY A 52 -6.19 -6.06 -3.74
CA GLY A 52 -4.96 -6.10 -4.54
C GLY A 52 -4.54 -4.75 -5.12
N LYS A 53 -5.23 -3.66 -4.78
CA LYS A 53 -4.76 -2.30 -5.13
C LYS A 53 -3.54 -1.95 -4.29
N GLU A 54 -2.56 -1.29 -4.90
CA GLU A 54 -1.30 -0.91 -4.29
C GLU A 54 -1.08 0.60 -4.35
N TYR A 55 -0.49 1.16 -3.29
CA TYR A 55 -0.06 2.54 -3.21
C TYR A 55 1.31 2.63 -2.54
N TYR A 56 2.08 3.64 -2.89
CA TYR A 56 3.21 4.07 -2.09
C TYR A 56 2.80 5.28 -1.26
N LEU A 57 2.91 5.16 0.07
CA LEU A 57 2.91 6.32 0.95
C LEU A 57 4.34 6.86 0.98
N LEU A 58 4.52 8.14 0.70
CA LEU A 58 5.81 8.79 0.63
C LEU A 58 5.90 9.85 1.71
N GLN A 59 7.04 9.90 2.38
CA GLN A 59 7.43 11.02 3.24
C GLN A 59 8.66 11.67 2.63
N GLU A 60 8.53 12.93 2.23
CA GLU A 60 9.61 13.70 1.63
C GLU A 60 10.19 14.72 2.59
N THR A 61 11.50 14.92 2.50
CA THR A 61 12.23 15.97 3.20
C THR A 61 13.19 16.62 2.21
N ASP A 62 12.89 17.86 1.83
CA ASP A 62 13.72 18.68 0.94
C ASP A 62 14.43 19.79 1.76
N PRO A 63 15.78 19.79 1.82
CA PRO A 63 16.54 20.83 2.52
C PRO A 63 16.41 22.22 1.86
N SER A 64 15.96 22.29 0.61
CA SER A 64 15.74 23.54 -0.12
C SER A 64 14.45 24.24 0.31
N ASN A 65 13.53 23.51 0.94
CA ASN A 65 12.30 24.07 1.46
C ASN A 65 12.60 24.82 2.78
N SER A 66 12.41 26.15 2.78
CA SER A 66 12.82 27.04 3.87
C SER A 66 12.14 26.75 5.21
N GLU A 67 11.03 26.01 5.21
CA GLU A 67 10.30 25.63 6.42
C GLU A 67 10.79 24.31 7.03
N GLY A 68 11.67 23.57 6.34
CA GLY A 68 12.09 22.22 6.75
C GLY A 68 10.91 21.27 6.93
N SER A 69 9.80 21.54 6.24
CA SER A 69 8.55 20.83 6.41
C SER A 69 8.61 19.47 5.73
N VAL A 70 8.16 18.46 6.49
CA VAL A 70 7.94 17.12 5.97
C VAL A 70 6.66 17.14 5.13
N GLN A 71 6.72 16.64 3.91
CA GLN A 71 5.56 16.51 3.03
C GLN A 71 5.18 15.04 2.87
N TRP A 72 3.88 14.78 2.76
CA TRP A 72 3.35 13.43 2.62
C TRP A 72 2.60 13.30 1.31
N TYR A 73 2.87 12.20 0.61
CA TYR A 73 2.23 11.91 -0.67
C TYR A 73 1.72 10.49 -0.74
N LEU A 74 0.70 10.28 -1.56
CA LEU A 74 0.23 8.95 -1.93
C LEU A 74 0.38 8.80 -3.45
N ALA A 75 1.15 7.80 -3.86
CA ALA A 75 1.47 7.53 -5.24
C ALA A 75 0.84 6.21 -5.72
N GLU A 76 0.19 6.26 -6.88
CA GLU A 76 -0.36 5.10 -7.59
C GLU A 76 0.48 4.84 -8.84
N GLU A 77 1.04 3.64 -8.97
CA GLU A 77 1.71 3.26 -10.21
C GLU A 77 0.69 3.10 -11.34
N LEU A 78 0.95 3.75 -12.46
CA LEU A 78 0.08 3.75 -13.62
C LEU A 78 0.38 2.55 -14.53
N GLN A 79 -0.64 1.73 -14.74
CA GLN A 79 -0.56 0.59 -15.63
C GLN A 79 -0.98 0.97 -17.04
N HIS A 80 -0.12 0.68 -18.02
CA HIS A 80 -0.33 0.97 -19.45
C HIS A 80 -0.74 2.43 -19.78
N PRO A 81 -0.03 3.45 -19.27
CA PRO A 81 -0.34 4.83 -19.58
C PRO A 81 -0.04 5.16 -21.05
N THR A 82 -0.77 6.12 -21.62
CA THR A 82 -0.41 6.76 -22.90
C THR A 82 0.06 8.17 -22.58
N LEU A 83 1.34 8.44 -22.83
CA LEU A 83 1.97 9.69 -22.43
C LEU A 83 2.32 10.51 -23.68
N LEU A 84 1.57 11.58 -23.90
CA LEU A 84 1.64 12.36 -25.13
C LEU A 84 2.52 13.60 -24.97
N ASN A 85 3.29 13.91 -26.01
CA ASN A 85 3.80 15.27 -26.20
C ASN A 85 2.64 16.17 -26.65
N PRO A 86 2.31 17.27 -25.94
CA PRO A 86 1.17 18.11 -26.27
C PRO A 86 1.30 18.82 -27.62
N GLU A 87 2.52 19.09 -28.10
CA GLU A 87 2.74 19.78 -29.38
C GLU A 87 2.59 18.85 -30.58
N THR A 88 3.10 17.63 -30.47
CA THR A 88 3.14 16.67 -31.60
C THR A 88 2.04 15.61 -31.53
N GLN A 89 1.39 15.46 -30.37
CA GLN A 89 0.42 14.40 -30.06
C GLN A 89 1.00 12.98 -30.20
N GLU A 90 2.32 12.86 -30.18
CA GLU A 90 3.02 11.59 -30.24
C GLU A 90 3.13 10.96 -28.85
N ASP A 91 2.93 9.64 -28.77
CA ASP A 91 3.25 8.87 -27.56
C ASP A 91 4.76 8.76 -27.39
N VAL A 92 5.27 9.34 -26.30
CA VAL A 92 6.70 9.43 -26.01
C VAL A 92 7.18 8.36 -25.04
N LEU A 93 6.29 7.50 -24.53
CA LEU A 93 6.60 6.56 -23.45
C LEU A 93 7.82 5.68 -23.76
N THR A 94 7.94 5.19 -24.98
CA THR A 94 9.04 4.30 -25.41
C THR A 94 10.40 4.99 -25.49
N ARG A 95 10.45 6.32 -25.55
CA ARG A 95 11.70 7.10 -25.70
C ARG A 95 12.23 7.61 -24.38
N ILE A 96 11.37 7.79 -23.39
CA ILE A 96 11.73 8.35 -22.08
C ILE A 96 12.85 7.56 -21.39
N PRO A 97 12.86 6.21 -21.33
CA PRO A 97 13.90 5.50 -20.60
C PRO A 97 15.30 5.78 -21.15
N GLU A 98 15.47 5.77 -22.47
CA GLU A 98 16.74 6.10 -23.12
C GLU A 98 17.14 7.56 -22.87
N ARG A 99 16.19 8.49 -22.93
CA ARG A 99 16.45 9.91 -22.65
C ARG A 99 16.90 10.14 -21.21
N MET A 100 16.28 9.51 -20.23
CA MET A 100 16.68 9.60 -18.82
C MET A 100 18.09 9.03 -18.63
N LYS A 101 18.37 7.86 -19.22
CA LYS A 101 19.71 7.24 -19.19
C LYS A 101 20.80 8.14 -19.80
N LEU A 102 20.47 8.85 -20.88
CA LEU A 102 21.35 9.81 -21.53
C LEU A 102 21.39 11.19 -20.84
N ARG A 103 20.69 11.36 -19.71
CA ARG A 103 20.52 12.65 -19.00
C ARG A 103 20.09 13.78 -19.94
N ALA A 104 19.23 13.46 -20.91
CA ALA A 104 18.69 14.45 -21.82
C ALA A 104 17.75 15.40 -21.09
N THR A 105 17.55 16.59 -21.65
CA THR A 105 16.56 17.54 -21.14
C THR A 105 15.16 16.89 -21.14
N PRO A 106 14.42 16.93 -20.02
CA PRO A 106 13.04 16.47 -19.94
C PRO A 106 12.14 17.17 -20.96
N TYR A 107 11.01 16.55 -21.30
CA TYR A 107 9.99 17.26 -22.08
C TYR A 107 9.48 18.43 -21.22
N PRO A 108 9.25 19.63 -21.78
CA PRO A 108 8.77 20.76 -20.98
C PRO A 108 7.35 20.52 -20.44
N ALA A 109 6.56 19.73 -21.16
CA ALA A 109 5.22 19.35 -20.77
C ALA A 109 4.86 17.97 -21.33
N LEU A 110 3.95 17.30 -20.64
CA LEU A 110 3.39 16.01 -21.03
C LEU A 110 1.87 16.04 -20.86
N GLN A 111 1.16 15.17 -21.58
CA GLN A 111 -0.28 14.99 -21.45
C GLN A 111 -0.61 13.53 -21.16
N LEU A 112 -1.44 13.32 -20.14
CA LEU A 112 -1.90 12.00 -19.67
C LEU A 112 -3.36 12.13 -19.21
N PHE A 113 -4.24 11.22 -19.64
CA PHE A 113 -5.68 11.22 -19.30
C PHE A 113 -6.39 12.57 -19.47
N ASN A 114 -6.10 13.29 -20.56
CA ASN A 114 -6.60 14.65 -20.85
C ASN A 114 -6.17 15.74 -19.84
N ARG A 115 -5.17 15.47 -19.00
CA ARG A 115 -4.53 16.45 -18.13
C ARG A 115 -3.15 16.80 -18.69
N SER A 116 -2.81 18.08 -18.65
CA SER A 116 -1.47 18.57 -18.98
C SER A 116 -0.66 18.74 -17.71
N TYR A 117 0.57 18.24 -17.74
CA TYR A 117 1.54 18.33 -16.68
C TYR A 117 2.77 19.09 -17.18
N GLN A 118 3.27 20.03 -16.39
CA GLN A 118 4.46 20.84 -16.69
C GLN A 118 5.64 20.29 -15.92
N PHE A 119 6.80 20.18 -16.57
CA PHE A 119 8.02 19.76 -15.92
C PHE A 119 8.40 20.76 -14.82
N GLU A 120 8.71 20.26 -13.64
CA GLU A 120 9.08 21.08 -12.49
C GLU A 120 10.51 20.80 -12.04
N SER A 121 10.83 19.52 -11.83
CA SER A 121 12.10 19.15 -11.24
C SER A 121 12.59 17.78 -11.72
N GLN A 122 13.89 17.57 -11.52
CA GLN A 122 14.54 16.30 -11.73
C GLN A 122 15.42 16.01 -10.52
N THR A 123 15.31 14.79 -10.00
CA THR A 123 16.24 14.25 -9.01
C THR A 123 17.00 13.06 -9.57
N ASP A 124 18.16 12.79 -9.00
CA ASP A 124 19.01 11.66 -9.35
C ASP A 124 19.71 11.20 -8.09
N GLY A 125 19.51 9.94 -7.73
CA GLY A 125 19.91 9.47 -6.44
C GLY A 125 19.86 7.96 -6.30
N THR A 126 20.04 7.55 -5.06
CA THR A 126 20.21 6.15 -4.68
C THR A 126 18.98 5.65 -3.96
N TYR A 127 18.37 4.62 -4.53
CA TYR A 127 17.25 3.88 -3.95
C TYR A 127 17.74 2.65 -3.19
N ASN A 128 17.19 2.41 -2.00
CA ASN A 128 17.50 1.24 -1.19
C ASN A 128 16.21 0.53 -0.77
N ALA A 129 16.05 -0.71 -1.20
CA ALA A 129 14.94 -1.61 -0.85
C ALA A 129 15.47 -3.05 -0.78
N ASP A 130 14.95 -3.86 0.14
CA ASP A 130 15.32 -5.29 0.30
C ASP A 130 16.83 -5.59 0.38
N GLY A 131 17.63 -4.64 0.87
CA GLY A 131 19.09 -4.76 0.93
C GLY A 131 19.80 -4.58 -0.41
N GLU A 132 19.07 -4.24 -1.47
CA GLU A 132 19.61 -3.84 -2.77
C GLU A 132 19.68 -2.32 -2.88
N THR A 133 20.73 -1.86 -3.57
CA THR A 133 20.95 -0.45 -3.87
C THR A 133 20.91 -0.26 -5.39
N ARG A 134 20.08 0.67 -5.86
CA ARG A 134 19.89 0.97 -7.29
C ARG A 134 19.94 2.48 -7.55
N GLN A 135 20.30 2.86 -8.77
CA GLN A 135 20.22 4.27 -9.20
C GLN A 135 18.84 4.55 -9.78
N ARG A 136 18.28 5.71 -9.42
CA ARG A 136 16.98 6.18 -9.88
C ARG A 136 17.08 7.64 -10.28
N ILE A 137 16.64 7.94 -11.50
CA ILE A 137 16.40 9.32 -11.95
C ILE A 137 14.88 9.52 -11.92
N THR A 138 14.42 10.61 -11.33
CA THR A 138 13.00 10.98 -11.32
C THR A 138 12.80 12.29 -12.08
N TRP A 139 11.80 12.33 -12.95
CA TRP A 139 11.30 13.57 -13.54
C TRP A 139 9.90 13.85 -13.00
N ASP A 140 9.73 14.99 -12.35
CA ASP A 140 8.49 15.40 -11.72
C ASP A 140 7.77 16.44 -12.56
N TYR A 141 6.49 16.15 -12.82
CA TYR A 141 5.62 17.05 -13.57
C TYR A 141 4.36 17.34 -12.77
N TRP A 142 3.96 18.60 -12.69
CA TRP A 142 2.76 19.01 -11.97
C TRP A 142 1.68 19.51 -12.90
N ASP A 143 0.42 19.23 -12.53
CA ASP A 143 -0.69 19.89 -13.17
C ASP A 143 -0.75 21.38 -12.81
N LYS A 144 -1.49 22.16 -13.61
CA LYS A 144 -1.55 23.62 -13.42
C LYS A 144 -2.01 24.03 -12.01
N SER A 145 -2.85 23.22 -11.38
CA SER A 145 -3.38 23.47 -10.05
C SER A 145 -2.49 22.96 -8.91
N HIS A 146 -1.38 22.27 -9.22
CA HIS A 146 -0.52 21.56 -8.28
C HIS A 146 -1.28 20.60 -7.38
N LEU A 147 -2.31 19.95 -7.91
CA LEU A 147 -3.09 18.94 -7.18
C LEU A 147 -2.60 17.52 -7.46
N TRP A 148 -1.98 17.33 -8.62
CA TRP A 148 -1.49 16.04 -9.07
C TRP A 148 -0.10 16.17 -9.66
N ASN A 149 0.79 15.34 -9.16
CA ASN A 149 2.11 15.11 -9.71
C ASN A 149 2.08 13.84 -10.58
N LEU A 150 2.80 13.91 -11.68
CA LEU A 150 3.15 12.79 -12.54
C LEU A 150 4.66 12.60 -12.42
N ALA A 151 5.07 11.59 -11.66
CA ALA A 151 6.47 11.23 -11.50
C ALA A 151 6.84 10.12 -12.49
N LEU A 152 7.94 10.31 -13.20
CA LEU A 152 8.53 9.34 -14.11
C LEU A 152 9.84 8.87 -13.50
N GLU A 153 9.97 7.59 -13.20
CA GLU A 153 11.15 7.01 -12.57
C GLU A 153 11.88 6.10 -13.54
N GLY A 154 13.08 6.52 -13.96
CA GLY A 154 13.98 5.76 -14.82
C GLY A 154 15.04 5.03 -14.00
N TRP A 155 15.17 3.73 -14.23
CA TRP A 155 16.10 2.85 -13.52
C TRP A 155 17.29 2.45 -14.40
N ASP A 156 18.37 1.99 -13.77
CA ASP A 156 19.64 1.60 -14.43
C ASP A 156 19.48 0.46 -15.47
N ASN A 157 18.53 -0.44 -15.24
CA ASN A 157 18.14 -1.52 -16.15
C ASN A 157 17.29 -1.05 -17.35
N GLY A 158 16.97 0.25 -17.45
CA GLY A 158 16.15 0.83 -18.50
C GLY A 158 14.65 0.65 -18.31
N VAL A 159 14.21 0.16 -17.15
CA VAL A 159 12.79 0.14 -16.78
C VAL A 159 12.35 1.55 -16.43
N LEU A 160 11.10 1.86 -16.79
CA LEU A 160 10.44 3.12 -16.49
C LEU A 160 9.14 2.83 -15.75
N HIS A 161 9.00 3.46 -14.59
CA HIS A 161 7.75 3.46 -13.82
C HIS A 161 7.13 4.86 -13.87
N LEU A 162 5.79 4.91 -13.90
CA LEU A 162 5.05 6.17 -13.90
C LEU A 162 4.09 6.16 -12.73
N TYR A 163 4.06 7.25 -11.98
CA TYR A 163 3.21 7.38 -10.81
C TYR A 163 2.32 8.61 -10.93
N SER A 164 1.05 8.42 -10.57
CA SER A 164 0.16 9.53 -10.28
C SER A 164 0.17 9.77 -8.77
N THR A 165 0.73 10.89 -8.37
CA THR A 165 0.98 11.24 -6.98
C THR A 165 0.10 12.43 -6.58
N ARG A 166 -0.36 12.42 -5.33
CA ARG A 166 -1.02 13.59 -4.73
C ARG A 166 -0.56 13.78 -3.30
N GLU A 167 -0.57 15.03 -2.85
CA GLU A 167 -0.34 15.35 -1.46
C GLU A 167 -1.48 14.80 -0.59
N VAL A 168 -1.11 14.29 0.58
CA VAL A 168 -2.03 13.82 1.61
C VAL A 168 -1.61 14.36 2.95
N GLN A 169 -2.56 14.51 3.86
CA GLN A 169 -2.27 14.89 5.25
C GLN A 169 -2.34 13.65 6.15
N PRO A 170 -1.47 13.51 7.17
CA PRO A 170 -1.53 12.39 8.11
C PRO A 170 -2.90 12.16 8.74
N GLU A 171 -3.67 13.23 8.93
CA GLU A 171 -5.01 13.20 9.52
C GLU A 171 -6.07 12.55 8.62
N GLU A 172 -5.77 12.35 7.33
CA GLU A 172 -6.63 11.57 6.43
C GLU A 172 -6.57 10.06 6.74
N PHE A 173 -5.56 9.62 7.49
CA PHE A 173 -5.39 8.24 7.92
C PHE A 173 -5.99 8.03 9.31
N SER A 174 -6.53 6.84 9.51
CA SER A 174 -7.21 6.43 10.73
C SER A 174 -6.92 4.98 11.03
N GLU A 175 -7.26 4.52 12.24
CA GLU A 175 -7.15 3.13 12.66
C GLU A 175 -5.77 2.50 12.36
N TYR A 176 -4.82 2.71 13.27
CA TYR A 176 -3.54 2.02 13.24
C TYR A 176 -3.62 0.72 14.04
N ILE A 177 -3.23 -0.39 13.42
CA ILE A 177 -3.13 -1.69 14.07
C ILE A 177 -1.75 -2.27 13.76
N THR A 178 -0.99 -2.55 14.80
CA THR A 178 0.34 -3.14 14.66
C THR A 178 0.27 -4.61 14.23
N ALA A 179 1.32 -5.09 13.57
CA ALA A 179 1.46 -6.50 13.24
C ALA A 179 1.39 -7.42 14.48
N SER A 180 1.91 -6.96 15.63
CA SER A 180 1.87 -7.70 16.90
C SER A 180 0.45 -7.79 17.48
N GLU A 181 -0.31 -6.70 17.46
CA GLU A 181 -1.72 -6.71 17.87
C GLU A 181 -2.54 -7.68 17.01
N LEU A 182 -2.36 -7.66 15.68
CA LEU A 182 -3.04 -8.59 14.78
C LEU A 182 -2.77 -10.06 15.13
N ARG A 183 -1.51 -10.40 15.41
CA ARG A 183 -1.12 -11.76 15.81
C ARG A 183 -1.75 -12.16 17.16
N PHE A 184 -1.86 -11.24 18.10
CA PHE A 184 -2.50 -11.48 19.40
C PHE A 184 -4.00 -11.76 19.26
N TRP A 185 -4.72 -11.00 18.42
CA TRP A 185 -6.14 -11.25 18.17
C TRP A 185 -6.37 -12.59 17.46
N GLN A 186 -5.51 -12.92 16.50
CA GLN A 186 -5.58 -14.21 15.82
C GLN A 186 -5.34 -15.37 16.80
N SER A 187 -4.28 -15.32 17.62
CA SER A 187 -3.99 -16.38 18.58
C SER A 187 -5.09 -16.51 19.64
N SER A 188 -5.66 -15.40 20.11
CA SER A 188 -6.78 -15.41 21.07
C SER A 188 -8.04 -16.02 20.47
N ALA A 189 -8.35 -15.72 19.21
CA ALA A 189 -9.47 -16.35 18.49
C ALA A 189 -9.27 -17.86 18.33
N TYR A 190 -8.06 -18.32 17.99
CA TYR A 190 -7.74 -19.75 17.92
C TYR A 190 -7.83 -20.44 19.29
N THR A 191 -7.39 -19.78 20.37
CA THR A 191 -7.44 -20.36 21.72
C THR A 191 -8.89 -20.49 22.21
N ASN A 192 -9.75 -19.50 21.91
CA ASN A 192 -11.17 -19.56 22.22
C ASN A 192 -11.89 -20.63 21.38
N GLN A 193 -11.51 -20.83 20.12
CA GLN A 193 -12.08 -21.87 19.27
C GLN A 193 -11.67 -23.29 19.73
N LEU A 194 -10.44 -23.46 20.22
CA LEU A 194 -10.01 -24.70 20.88
C LEU A 194 -10.75 -24.93 22.21
N SER A 195 -10.99 -23.87 22.98
CA SER A 195 -11.71 -23.93 24.26
C SER A 195 -13.21 -24.25 24.06
N GLU A 196 -13.87 -23.67 23.05
CA GLU A 196 -15.24 -24.04 22.65
C GLU A 196 -15.30 -25.44 22.05
N SER A 197 -14.29 -25.87 21.31
CA SER A 197 -14.23 -27.25 20.82
C SER A 197 -14.06 -28.27 21.94
N GLN A 198 -13.41 -27.90 23.06
CA GLN A 198 -13.32 -28.73 24.27
C GLN A 198 -14.56 -28.66 25.16
N ALA A 199 -15.27 -27.52 25.21
CA ALA A 199 -16.58 -27.44 25.86
C ALA A 199 -17.68 -28.18 25.07
N GLY A 200 -17.48 -28.43 23.77
CA GLY A 200 -18.37 -29.22 22.93
C GLY A 200 -18.19 -30.75 23.00
N PHE A 201 -17.12 -31.24 23.64
CA PHE A 201 -16.84 -32.69 23.70
C PHE A 201 -17.72 -33.47 24.69
N GLU A 202 -18.38 -32.82 25.65
CA GLU A 202 -19.39 -33.49 26.48
C GLU A 202 -20.74 -33.68 25.76
N SER A 203 -20.98 -33.00 24.63
CA SER A 203 -22.31 -33.00 23.98
C SER A 203 -22.54 -34.15 22.99
N ARG A 204 -21.47 -34.73 22.40
CA ARG A 204 -21.62 -35.78 21.38
C ARG A 204 -21.82 -37.18 21.97
N GLU A 205 -21.18 -37.51 23.09
CA GLU A 205 -21.39 -38.82 23.75
C GLU A 205 -22.80 -38.91 24.35
N ILE A 206 -23.31 -37.81 24.93
CA ILE A 206 -24.69 -37.73 25.43
C ILE A 206 -25.70 -37.83 24.28
N GLN A 207 -25.44 -37.21 23.12
CA GLN A 207 -26.30 -37.35 21.94
C GLN A 207 -26.34 -38.78 21.40
N PHE A 208 -25.22 -39.51 21.41
CA PHE A 208 -25.19 -40.92 21.04
C PHE A 208 -25.95 -41.80 22.05
N ILE A 209 -25.80 -41.56 23.35
CA ILE A 209 -26.52 -42.30 24.40
C ILE A 209 -28.04 -42.07 24.32
N VAL A 210 -28.49 -40.83 24.07
CA VAL A 210 -29.91 -40.51 23.89
C VAL A 210 -30.47 -41.15 22.61
N ALA A 211 -29.72 -41.12 21.51
CA ALA A 211 -30.15 -41.75 20.25
C ALA A 211 -30.29 -43.28 20.39
N TRP A 212 -29.32 -43.95 21.03
CA TRP A 212 -29.41 -45.39 21.28
C TRP A 212 -30.52 -45.74 22.29
N GLY A 213 -30.73 -44.92 23.32
CA GLY A 213 -31.82 -45.10 24.29
C GLY A 213 -33.20 -45.06 23.62
N LEU A 214 -33.42 -44.14 22.67
CA LEU A 214 -34.69 -44.04 21.93
C LEU A 214 -34.90 -45.22 20.97
N VAL A 215 -33.85 -45.70 20.31
CA VAL A 215 -33.93 -46.87 19.40
C VAL A 215 -34.23 -48.15 20.19
N ILE A 216 -33.59 -48.35 21.34
CA ILE A 216 -33.83 -49.53 22.20
C ILE A 216 -35.25 -49.49 22.76
N LEU A 217 -35.73 -48.34 23.24
CA LEU A 217 -37.08 -48.21 23.76
C LEU A 217 -38.15 -48.45 22.68
N GLY A 218 -37.93 -47.96 21.47
CA GLY A 218 -38.80 -48.23 20.32
C GLY A 218 -38.83 -49.72 19.94
N PHE A 219 -37.70 -50.41 20.02
CA PHE A 219 -37.63 -51.85 19.77
C PHE A 219 -38.40 -52.66 20.83
N PHE A 220 -38.32 -52.27 22.10
CA PHE A 220 -39.09 -52.92 23.16
C PHE A 220 -40.60 -52.66 23.08
N LEU A 221 -41.02 -51.46 22.67
CA LEU A 221 -42.44 -51.16 22.42
C LEU A 221 -43.01 -51.98 21.25
N MET A 222 -42.24 -52.15 20.16
CA MET A 222 -42.64 -53.01 19.04
C MET A 222 -42.76 -54.50 19.42
N LEU A 223 -41.94 -54.99 20.37
CA LEU A 223 -42.04 -56.36 20.88
C LEU A 223 -43.15 -56.55 21.91
N ALA A 224 -43.55 -55.47 22.62
CA ALA A 224 -44.59 -55.49 23.64
C ALA A 224 -46.02 -55.32 23.08
N GLY A 225 -46.18 -55.08 21.77
CA GLY A 225 -47.48 -55.07 21.11
C GLY A 225 -48.41 -53.93 21.56
N VAL A 226 -47.86 -52.73 21.76
CA VAL A 226 -48.63 -51.48 21.91
C VAL A 226 -48.54 -50.67 20.62
#